data_AF-A0A9P7EBQ3-F1
#
_entry.id   AF-A0A9P7EBQ3-F1
#
_cell.length_a   1.000
_cell.length_b   1.000
_cell.length_c   1.000
_cell.angle_alpha   90.00
_cell.angle_beta   90.00
_cell.angle_gamma   90.00
#
_symmetry.space_group_name_H-M   'P 1'
#
loop_
_entity.id
_entity.type
_entity.pdbx_description
1 polymer ?
#
loop_
_entity_poly.entity_id
_entity_poly.type
_entity_poly.pdbx_seq_one_letter_code
_entity_poly.pdbx_strand_id
1 'polypeptide(L)'
;MSTSRNVTPTEDEVRKAAVELKKGNPASGVAKVHSFLLDANPSWTVSEKRIRKILQSEGLVRSDAGTPNSTTNTIHPSFRLNQSLDVNKWTSRVEVKYFDAIKGKGLVAKENIAKGDVLWREDPFILAPEWEIYDLQHASEACSLCSSIIRDHSPLHISCEASTTATPCTARYCNRLCRLQAEKVHPLLCSARNPASVPLLAFARDAQWMALHALAQCTSRLLLVSQQDAATFDLEWDVVQGLAELGMEERAQCLREQGLEPDRKNWRRAFELYLQAFKEPRTPAEQKKLARCLKKPIPEELQKFTFEYQAFLRGLGRMSLNLEAHGGLYRLHSHLNHSCTPNISIRHLDQRTALSRITVIAKEDFEIGQELLITYTNPKSSLRDRRRRLSEWGFGPCRCERCVTEEKESDSNTQETDDLVDQLKAGLGVL
;
A
#
# COMPACT_ATOMS: atom_id res chain seq x y z
N MET A 1 20.09 7.05 -54.28
CA MET A 1 19.08 7.58 -53.36
C MET A 1 18.82 6.52 -52.30
N SER A 2 19.43 6.67 -51.11
CA SER A 2 19.29 5.70 -50.02
C SER A 2 17.98 5.95 -49.30
N THR A 3 17.07 4.98 -49.32
CA THR A 3 15.83 5.01 -48.55
C THR A 3 16.17 4.94 -47.06
N SER A 4 16.04 6.09 -46.36
CA SER A 4 16.09 6.15 -44.90
C SER A 4 15.06 5.18 -44.33
N ARG A 5 15.51 4.05 -43.77
CA ARG A 5 14.63 3.12 -43.05
C ARG A 5 14.22 3.78 -41.75
N ASN A 6 12.93 4.04 -41.60
CA ASN A 6 12.34 4.46 -40.33
C ASN A 6 12.51 3.33 -39.30
N VAL A 7 13.20 3.63 -38.21
CA VAL A 7 13.44 2.73 -37.08
C VAL A 7 12.44 3.07 -35.99
N THR A 8 11.79 2.06 -35.42
CA THR A 8 11.01 2.23 -34.19
C THR A 8 11.92 1.91 -33.01
N PRO A 9 12.45 2.91 -32.28
CA PRO A 9 13.37 2.69 -31.17
C PRO A 9 12.68 2.00 -29.99
N THR A 10 13.46 1.31 -29.16
CA THR A 10 13.02 0.65 -27.92
C THR A 10 12.58 1.66 -26.85
N GLU A 11 11.84 1.21 -25.83
CA GLU A 11 11.40 2.08 -24.72
C GLU A 11 12.56 2.74 -23.99
N ASP A 12 13.64 1.98 -23.72
CA ASP A 12 14.80 2.49 -22.99
C ASP A 12 15.61 3.53 -23.78
N GLU A 13 15.73 3.36 -25.11
CA GLU A 13 16.38 4.34 -25.99
C GLU A 13 15.63 5.67 -26.01
N VAL A 14 14.30 5.61 -26.16
CA VAL A 14 13.45 6.82 -26.14
C VAL A 14 13.44 7.44 -24.74
N ARG A 15 13.43 6.64 -23.67
CA ARG A 15 13.46 7.11 -22.28
C ARG A 15 14.73 7.89 -21.98
N LYS A 16 15.90 7.34 -22.27
CA LYS A 16 17.18 8.02 -22.04
C LYS A 16 17.24 9.35 -22.78
N ALA A 17 16.95 9.34 -24.09
CA ALA A 17 17.02 10.53 -24.93
C ALA A 17 15.99 11.62 -24.53
N ALA A 18 14.74 11.24 -24.25
CA ALA A 18 13.69 12.19 -23.87
C ALA A 18 13.95 12.83 -22.49
N VAL A 19 14.45 12.05 -21.52
CA VAL A 19 14.80 12.55 -20.18
C VAL A 19 15.98 13.52 -20.27
N GLU A 20 17.00 13.20 -21.03
CA GLU A 20 18.17 14.06 -21.24
C GLU A 20 17.78 15.40 -21.88
N LEU A 21 16.97 15.37 -22.94
CA LEU A 21 16.47 16.58 -23.60
C LEU A 21 15.61 17.46 -22.69
N LYS A 22 14.77 16.84 -21.84
CA LYS A 22 13.93 17.56 -20.89
C LYS A 22 14.72 18.13 -19.71
N LYS A 23 15.76 17.45 -19.24
CA LYS A 23 16.70 17.98 -18.23
C LYS A 23 17.52 19.16 -18.78
N GLY A 24 17.98 19.07 -20.03
CA GLY A 24 18.68 20.17 -20.71
C GLY A 24 17.78 21.36 -21.05
N ASN A 25 16.46 21.16 -21.14
CA ASN A 25 15.50 22.22 -21.46
C ASN A 25 14.26 22.19 -20.52
N PRO A 26 14.40 22.57 -19.24
CA PRO A 26 13.34 22.39 -18.24
C PRO A 26 12.01 23.06 -18.60
N ALA A 27 12.03 24.21 -19.27
CA ALA A 27 10.86 24.97 -19.69
C ALA A 27 10.11 24.40 -20.91
N SER A 28 10.70 23.45 -21.65
CA SER A 28 10.11 22.93 -22.88
C SER A 28 8.95 21.96 -22.61
N GLY A 29 7.78 22.21 -23.20
CA GLY A 29 6.63 21.29 -23.16
C GLY A 29 6.86 20.01 -23.97
N VAL A 30 5.98 19.03 -23.81
CA VAL A 30 6.10 17.68 -24.44
C VAL A 30 6.27 17.76 -25.96
N ALA A 31 5.48 18.59 -26.65
CA ALA A 31 5.56 18.76 -28.10
C ALA A 31 6.94 19.28 -28.55
N LYS A 32 7.56 20.15 -27.75
CA LYS A 32 8.89 20.71 -28.08
C LYS A 32 10.01 19.70 -27.82
N VAL A 33 9.88 18.89 -26.77
CA VAL A 33 10.78 17.75 -26.52
C VAL A 33 10.65 16.69 -27.62
N HIS A 34 9.44 16.45 -28.12
CA HIS A 34 9.19 15.55 -29.26
C HIS A 34 9.87 16.03 -30.54
N SER A 35 9.76 17.32 -30.87
CA SER A 35 10.50 17.92 -31.99
C SER A 35 12.00 17.72 -31.84
N PHE A 36 12.57 18.10 -30.68
CA PHE A 36 14.01 17.94 -30.45
C PHE A 36 14.49 16.49 -30.54
N LEU A 37 13.66 15.53 -30.13
CA LEU A 37 14.00 14.11 -30.22
C LEU A 37 14.06 13.62 -31.67
N LEU A 38 13.12 14.05 -32.52
CA LEU A 38 13.11 13.72 -33.94
C LEU A 38 14.19 14.46 -34.73
N ASP A 39 14.52 15.70 -34.35
CA ASP A 39 15.63 16.46 -34.94
C ASP A 39 16.98 15.80 -34.62
N ALA A 40 17.16 15.33 -33.38
CA ALA A 40 18.35 14.61 -32.96
C ALA A 40 18.44 13.18 -33.52
N ASN A 41 17.31 12.58 -33.89
CA ASN A 41 17.24 11.21 -34.41
C ASN A 41 16.32 11.14 -35.66
N PRO A 42 16.79 11.59 -36.84
CA PRO A 42 15.95 11.70 -38.04
C PRO A 42 15.39 10.38 -38.57
N SER A 43 15.98 9.24 -38.19
CA SER A 43 15.51 7.91 -38.58
C SER A 43 14.44 7.35 -37.63
N TRP A 44 14.17 8.00 -36.49
CA TRP A 44 13.26 7.47 -35.48
C TRP A 44 11.80 7.79 -35.78
N THR A 45 10.93 6.81 -35.55
CA THR A 45 9.47 7.01 -35.52
C THR A 45 8.97 6.88 -34.09
N VAL A 46 8.66 8.02 -33.45
CA VAL A 46 8.20 8.10 -32.06
C VAL A 46 7.01 9.05 -32.00
N SER A 47 5.93 8.65 -31.31
CA SER A 47 4.77 9.52 -31.12
C SER A 47 4.94 10.46 -29.92
N GLU A 48 4.37 11.66 -30.00
CA GLU A 48 4.36 12.61 -28.87
C GLU A 48 3.72 11.98 -27.62
N LYS A 49 2.68 11.16 -27.80
CA LYS A 49 2.01 10.43 -26.70
C LYS A 49 2.97 9.49 -25.96
N ARG A 50 3.88 8.83 -26.68
CA ARG A 50 4.90 7.94 -26.10
C ARG A 50 5.88 8.74 -25.23
N ILE A 51 6.36 9.88 -25.73
CA ILE A 51 7.23 10.79 -24.97
C ILE A 51 6.50 11.36 -23.75
N ARG A 52 5.22 11.75 -23.90
CA ARG A 52 4.38 12.24 -22.79
C ARG A 52 4.34 11.23 -21.66
N LYS A 53 4.06 9.96 -21.95
CA LYS A 53 3.96 8.88 -20.96
C LYS A 53 5.31 8.64 -20.27
N ILE A 54 6.41 8.66 -21.02
CA ILE A 54 7.77 8.54 -20.49
C ILE A 54 8.08 9.70 -19.54
N LEU A 55 7.90 10.95 -19.97
CA LEU A 55 8.20 12.14 -19.16
C LEU A 55 7.30 12.24 -17.91
N GLN A 56 6.04 11.78 -18.00
CA GLN A 56 5.14 11.67 -16.85
C GLN A 56 5.59 10.58 -15.88
N SER A 57 6.04 9.41 -16.37
CA SER A 57 6.57 8.33 -15.52
C SER A 57 7.83 8.73 -14.76
N GLU A 58 8.61 9.66 -15.32
CA GLU A 58 9.83 10.23 -14.73
C GLU A 58 9.55 11.49 -13.88
N GLY A 59 8.28 11.91 -13.75
CA GLY A 59 7.88 13.09 -12.98
C GLY A 59 8.29 14.43 -13.59
N LEU A 60 8.71 14.46 -14.85
CA LEU A 60 9.25 15.65 -15.54
C LEU A 60 8.17 16.53 -16.18
N VAL A 61 6.94 16.03 -16.28
CA VAL A 61 5.76 16.76 -16.79
C VAL A 61 4.55 16.42 -15.91
N ARG A 62 3.80 17.44 -15.49
CA ARG A 62 2.56 17.24 -14.70
C ARG A 62 1.50 16.53 -15.54
N SER A 63 0.79 15.59 -14.93
CA SER A 63 -0.43 15.04 -15.48
C SER A 63 -1.47 16.16 -15.49
N ASP A 64 -1.84 16.68 -16.65
CA ASP A 64 -2.99 17.58 -16.76
C ASP A 64 -4.22 16.81 -16.25
N ALA A 65 -4.92 17.39 -15.28
CA ALA A 65 -6.23 16.91 -14.83
C ALA A 65 -7.22 17.11 -15.99
N GLY A 66 -7.28 16.12 -16.88
CA GLY A 66 -8.15 16.12 -18.04
C GLY A 66 -9.58 15.73 -17.68
N THR A 67 -10.51 16.59 -18.08
CA THR A 67 -11.93 16.34 -18.36
C THR A 67 -12.16 14.93 -18.94
N PRO A 68 -13.25 14.24 -18.60
CA PRO A 68 -13.38 12.80 -18.83
C PRO A 68 -13.64 12.53 -20.31
N ASN A 69 -12.59 12.17 -21.05
CA ASN A 69 -12.74 11.53 -22.35
C ASN A 69 -12.89 10.03 -22.15
N SER A 70 -14.02 9.54 -22.67
CA SER A 70 -14.41 8.13 -22.77
C SER A 70 -13.35 7.32 -23.54
N THR A 71 -12.40 6.76 -22.80
CA THR A 71 -11.65 5.56 -23.17
C THR A 71 -11.64 4.67 -21.94
N THR A 72 -12.44 3.60 -21.95
CA THR A 72 -12.49 2.49 -20.97
C THR A 72 -11.73 2.78 -19.67
N ASN A 73 -12.41 3.51 -18.76
CA ASN A 73 -11.87 4.04 -17.51
C ASN A 73 -11.48 2.88 -16.57
N THR A 74 -10.33 2.27 -16.85
CA THR A 74 -9.87 1.08 -16.12
C THR A 74 -9.35 1.54 -14.79
N ILE A 75 -10.18 1.41 -13.76
CA ILE A 75 -9.84 1.71 -12.37
C ILE A 75 -8.69 0.79 -11.98
N HIS A 76 -7.55 1.36 -11.60
CA HIS A 76 -6.40 0.63 -11.05
C HIS A 76 -5.72 1.45 -9.96
N PRO A 77 -5.05 0.81 -9.00
CA PRO A 77 -4.30 1.53 -7.97
C PRO A 77 -3.24 2.44 -8.59
N SER A 78 -3.20 3.68 -8.14
CA SER A 78 -2.11 4.60 -8.43
C SER A 78 -0.97 4.41 -7.44
N PHE A 79 0.26 4.77 -7.81
CA PHE A 79 1.42 4.70 -6.94
C PHE A 79 2.50 5.67 -7.40
N ARG A 80 3.50 5.89 -6.54
CA ARG A 80 4.74 6.58 -6.88
C ARG A 80 5.94 5.70 -6.57
N LEU A 81 7.01 5.85 -7.36
CA LEU A 81 8.29 5.26 -7.01
C LEU A 81 8.87 6.02 -5.81
N ASN A 82 9.15 5.31 -4.73
CA ASN A 82 9.80 5.90 -3.56
C ASN A 82 11.30 5.99 -3.86
N GLN A 83 11.77 7.18 -4.23
CA GLN A 83 13.16 7.43 -4.58
C GLN A 83 14.11 7.37 -3.38
N SER A 84 13.59 7.55 -2.15
CA SER A 84 14.38 7.51 -0.92
C SER A 84 14.41 6.12 -0.26
N LEU A 85 13.76 5.11 -0.87
CA LEU A 85 13.80 3.74 -0.37
C LEU A 85 15.17 3.10 -0.61
N ASP A 86 15.95 3.00 0.46
CA ASP A 86 17.19 2.22 0.48
C ASP A 86 16.89 0.75 0.85
N VAL A 87 16.76 -0.10 -0.16
CA VAL A 87 16.49 -1.54 -0.02
C VAL A 87 17.61 -2.26 0.76
N ASN A 88 18.86 -1.77 0.65
CA ASN A 88 20.03 -2.40 1.28
C ASN A 88 19.97 -2.36 2.82
N LYS A 89 19.09 -1.54 3.41
CA LYS A 89 18.79 -1.57 4.86
C LYS A 89 18.25 -2.92 5.33
N TRP A 90 17.62 -3.69 4.44
CA TRP A 90 17.05 -5.00 4.73
C TRP A 90 17.79 -6.12 4.01
N THR A 91 18.13 -5.91 2.74
CA THR A 91 18.76 -6.94 1.91
C THR A 91 19.39 -6.35 0.66
N SER A 92 20.51 -6.93 0.23
CA SER A 92 21.15 -6.62 -1.06
C SER A 92 20.68 -7.52 -2.21
N ARG A 93 19.82 -8.51 -1.90
CA ARG A 93 19.45 -9.62 -2.80
C ARG A 93 18.26 -9.31 -3.72
N VAL A 94 17.58 -8.18 -3.51
CA VAL A 94 16.39 -7.78 -4.26
C VAL A 94 16.44 -6.31 -4.65
N GLU A 95 15.68 -5.93 -5.68
CA GLU A 95 15.47 -4.54 -6.08
C GLU A 95 14.03 -4.25 -6.46
N VAL A 96 13.66 -2.97 -6.42
CA VAL A 96 12.36 -2.49 -6.89
C VAL A 96 12.37 -2.40 -8.41
N LYS A 97 11.36 -2.97 -9.05
CA LYS A 97 11.15 -2.91 -10.50
C LYS A 97 9.78 -2.33 -10.81
N TYR A 98 9.71 -1.38 -11.75
CA TYR A 98 8.45 -0.96 -12.36
C TYR A 98 8.07 -1.94 -13.47
N PHE A 99 6.85 -2.45 -13.45
CA PHE A 99 6.32 -3.36 -14.47
C PHE A 99 5.50 -2.58 -15.49
N ASP A 100 4.36 -2.04 -15.06
CA ASP A 100 3.45 -1.25 -15.89
C ASP A 100 2.48 -0.45 -15.01
N ALA A 101 1.51 0.23 -15.62
CA ALA A 101 0.54 1.06 -14.88
C ALA A 101 -0.46 0.23 -14.06
N ILE A 102 -0.78 -1.00 -14.47
CA ILE A 102 -1.80 -1.85 -13.86
C ILE A 102 -1.19 -2.69 -12.74
N LYS A 103 -0.10 -3.40 -13.02
CA LYS A 103 0.65 -4.21 -12.05
C LYS A 103 1.47 -3.35 -11.10
N GLY A 104 1.91 -2.20 -11.58
CA GLY A 104 2.66 -1.24 -10.80
C GLY A 104 4.11 -1.61 -10.57
N LYS A 105 4.57 -1.42 -9.34
CA LYS A 105 5.93 -1.77 -8.90
C LYS A 105 5.94 -3.12 -8.20
N GLY A 106 7.06 -3.81 -8.28
CA GLY A 106 7.29 -5.11 -7.65
C GLY A 106 8.71 -5.23 -7.11
N LEU A 107 9.03 -6.36 -6.49
CA LEU A 107 10.40 -6.74 -6.13
C LEU A 107 10.88 -7.88 -7.02
N VAL A 108 12.11 -7.80 -7.49
CA VAL A 108 12.77 -8.87 -8.25
C VAL A 108 14.07 -9.29 -7.59
N ALA A 109 14.48 -10.54 -7.79
CA ALA A 109 15.75 -11.06 -7.32
C ALA A 109 16.91 -10.43 -8.11
N LYS A 110 17.98 -10.02 -7.42
CA LYS A 110 19.22 -9.48 -8.02
C LYS A 110 20.29 -10.54 -8.23
N GLU A 111 20.11 -11.69 -7.61
CA GLU A 111 21.01 -12.85 -7.62
C GLU A 111 20.16 -14.12 -7.59
N ASN A 112 20.80 -15.27 -7.80
CA ASN A 112 20.12 -16.54 -7.57
C ASN A 112 19.88 -16.75 -6.07
N ILE A 113 18.68 -17.20 -5.71
CA ILE A 113 18.27 -17.40 -4.31
C ILE A 113 17.83 -18.85 -4.15
N ALA A 114 18.29 -19.50 -3.09
CA ALA A 114 17.89 -20.87 -2.80
C ALA A 114 16.56 -20.92 -2.03
N LYS A 115 15.77 -21.96 -2.29
CA LYS A 115 14.59 -22.30 -1.51
C LYS A 115 14.92 -22.41 -0.03
N GLY A 116 14.10 -21.78 0.81
CA GLY A 116 14.25 -21.78 2.26
C GLY A 116 15.11 -20.63 2.79
N ASP A 117 15.78 -19.88 1.91
CA ASP A 117 16.54 -18.71 2.33
C ASP A 117 15.65 -17.65 2.99
N VAL A 118 16.16 -17.09 4.09
CA VAL A 118 15.60 -15.86 4.67
C VAL A 118 16.11 -14.68 3.84
N LEU A 119 15.19 -13.99 3.17
CA LEU A 119 15.51 -12.88 2.28
C LEU A 119 15.77 -11.59 3.05
N TRP A 120 14.88 -11.28 4.02
CA TRP A 120 15.06 -10.19 4.98
C TRP A 120 14.11 -10.36 6.18
N ARG A 121 14.33 -9.53 7.21
CA ARG A 121 13.39 -9.29 8.30
C ARG A 121 13.06 -7.81 8.35
N GLU A 122 11.83 -7.47 8.68
CA GLU A 122 11.37 -6.08 8.68
C GLU A 122 10.45 -5.77 9.86
N ASP A 123 10.72 -4.66 10.54
CA ASP A 123 9.83 -4.08 11.55
C ASP A 123 8.79 -3.17 10.89
N PRO A 124 7.55 -3.13 11.41
CA PRO A 124 6.48 -2.35 10.80
C PRO A 124 6.77 -0.84 10.82
N PHE A 125 6.45 -0.16 9.72
CA PHE A 125 6.34 1.29 9.64
C PHE A 125 5.22 1.81 10.55
N ILE A 126 4.04 1.20 10.50
CA ILE A 126 2.99 1.34 11.50
C ILE A 126 2.35 -0.02 11.75
N LEU A 127 1.71 -0.17 12.91
CA LEU A 127 1.03 -1.40 13.29
C LEU A 127 -0.38 -1.09 13.75
N ALA A 128 -1.36 -1.66 13.05
CA ALA A 128 -2.73 -1.80 13.51
C ALA A 128 -2.95 -3.30 13.77
N PRO A 129 -2.66 -3.81 14.97
CA PRO A 129 -2.72 -5.25 15.21
C PRO A 129 -4.15 -5.79 15.09
N GLU A 130 -4.26 -7.10 14.90
CA GLU A 130 -5.50 -7.85 15.04
C GLU A 130 -6.25 -7.49 16.32
N TRP A 131 -7.58 -7.55 16.28
CA TRP A 131 -8.42 -7.00 17.34
C TRP A 131 -8.23 -7.69 18.69
N GLU A 132 -7.91 -8.98 18.71
CA GLU A 132 -7.58 -9.73 19.91
C GLU A 132 -6.29 -9.19 20.55
N ILE A 133 -5.28 -8.87 19.74
CA ILE A 133 -4.02 -8.28 20.20
C ILE A 133 -4.23 -6.81 20.62
N TYR A 134 -5.06 -6.07 19.89
CA TYR A 134 -5.46 -4.71 20.25
C TYR A 134 -6.13 -4.68 21.62
N ASP A 135 -7.01 -5.65 21.91
CA ASP A 135 -7.67 -5.77 23.20
C ASP A 135 -6.68 -6.08 24.31
N LEU A 136 -5.69 -6.96 24.07
CA LEU A 136 -4.58 -7.18 25.00
C LEU A 136 -3.75 -5.90 25.22
N GLN A 137 -3.49 -5.10 24.19
CA GLN A 137 -2.83 -3.81 24.35
C GLN A 137 -3.65 -2.84 25.21
N HIS A 138 -4.99 -2.86 25.07
CA HIS A 138 -5.90 -2.05 25.88
C HIS A 138 -6.05 -2.57 27.31
N ALA A 139 -5.88 -3.87 27.53
CA ALA A 139 -5.78 -4.48 28.86
C ALA A 139 -4.39 -4.29 29.50
N SER A 140 -3.44 -3.66 28.81
CA SER A 140 -2.04 -3.53 29.25
C SER A 140 -1.31 -4.88 29.36
N GLU A 141 -1.75 -5.88 28.60
CA GLU A 141 -1.23 -7.27 28.55
C GLU A 141 -0.39 -7.55 27.29
N ALA A 142 -0.31 -6.61 26.35
CA ALA A 142 0.58 -6.69 25.21
C ALA A 142 1.32 -5.37 25.00
N CYS A 143 2.53 -5.46 24.44
CA CYS A 143 3.30 -4.29 24.09
C CYS A 143 2.58 -3.44 23.04
N SER A 144 2.37 -2.15 23.33
CA SER A 144 1.68 -1.21 22.44
C SER A 144 2.49 -0.80 21.19
N LEU A 145 3.71 -1.33 21.01
CA LEU A 145 4.49 -1.15 19.79
C LEU A 145 4.67 -2.46 19.02
N CYS A 146 5.24 -3.49 19.65
CA CYS A 146 5.62 -4.72 18.95
C CYS A 146 4.61 -5.86 19.11
N SER A 147 3.51 -5.62 19.83
CA SER A 147 2.45 -6.60 20.12
C SER A 147 2.86 -7.86 20.87
N SER A 148 4.12 -7.97 21.32
CA SER A 148 4.55 -9.09 22.15
C SER A 148 3.76 -9.12 23.44
N ILE A 149 3.22 -10.29 23.79
CA ILE A 149 2.42 -10.50 24.99
C ILE A 149 3.31 -10.34 26.22
N ILE A 150 2.88 -9.50 27.16
CA ILE A 150 3.53 -9.23 28.43
C ILE A 150 3.01 -10.27 29.43
N ARG A 151 3.73 -11.40 29.53
CA ARG A 151 3.31 -12.56 30.36
C ARG A 151 3.80 -12.51 31.80
N ASP A 152 4.75 -11.64 32.11
CA ASP A 152 5.39 -11.57 33.41
C ASP A 152 5.45 -10.13 33.94
N HIS A 153 5.84 -10.02 35.21
CA HIS A 153 6.11 -8.74 35.87
C HIS A 153 7.60 -8.38 35.77
N SER A 154 8.20 -8.52 34.58
CA SER A 154 9.59 -8.11 34.35
C SER A 154 9.80 -6.62 34.66
N PRO A 155 10.89 -6.24 35.36
CA PRO A 155 11.23 -4.84 35.61
C PRO A 155 11.59 -4.06 34.33
N LEU A 156 11.78 -4.76 33.20
CA LEU A 156 12.00 -4.14 31.90
C LEU A 156 10.73 -3.56 31.30
N HIS A 157 9.56 -3.93 31.80
CA HIS A 157 8.27 -3.44 31.32
C HIS A 157 8.05 -1.99 31.74
N ILE A 158 7.76 -1.13 30.76
CA ILE A 158 7.61 0.32 30.98
C ILE A 158 6.22 0.76 30.58
N SER A 159 5.55 1.55 31.42
CA SER A 159 4.25 2.17 31.11
C SER A 159 4.42 3.51 30.39
N CYS A 160 3.37 4.00 29.75
CA CYS A 160 3.36 5.35 29.17
C CYS A 160 3.67 6.43 30.23
N GLU A 161 4.67 7.27 29.97
CA GLU A 161 5.12 8.35 30.88
C GLU A 161 4.07 9.45 31.08
N ALA A 162 3.09 9.57 30.19
CA ALA A 162 2.00 10.52 30.34
C ALA A 162 0.81 9.96 31.14
N SER A 163 0.82 8.66 31.46
CA SER A 163 -0.24 8.03 32.24
C SER A 163 -0.19 8.53 33.68
N THR A 164 -1.32 9.03 34.18
CA THR A 164 -1.50 9.43 35.59
C THR A 164 -2.85 8.94 36.09
N THR A 165 -3.09 8.98 37.40
CA THR A 165 -4.40 8.62 37.97
C THR A 165 -5.54 9.48 37.40
N ALA A 166 -5.28 10.75 37.08
CA ALA A 166 -6.29 11.65 36.51
C ALA A 166 -6.46 11.49 35.00
N THR A 167 -5.41 11.05 34.29
CA THR A 167 -5.41 10.84 32.84
C THR A 167 -4.75 9.50 32.51
N PRO A 168 -5.45 8.38 32.72
CA PRO A 168 -4.86 7.06 32.56
C PRO A 168 -4.61 6.75 31.07
N CYS A 169 -3.52 6.03 30.82
CA CYS A 169 -3.20 5.40 29.55
C CYS A 169 -2.75 3.96 29.80
N THR A 170 -3.29 3.05 29.00
CA THR A 170 -3.07 1.59 29.08
C THR A 170 -1.81 1.14 28.35
N ALA A 171 -1.13 2.06 27.64
CA ALA A 171 0.02 1.67 26.85
C ALA A 171 1.19 1.20 27.73
N ARG A 172 1.68 -0.01 27.41
CA ARG A 172 2.85 -0.65 28.03
C ARG A 172 3.82 -1.12 26.96
N TYR A 173 5.09 -1.17 27.32
CA TYR A 173 6.18 -1.50 26.42
C TYR A 173 7.06 -2.58 27.05
N CYS A 174 7.48 -3.57 26.26
CA CYS A 174 8.29 -4.67 26.76
C CYS A 174 9.71 -4.23 27.19
N ASN A 175 10.21 -3.12 26.66
CA ASN A 175 11.51 -2.55 27.02
C ASN A 175 11.61 -1.06 26.59
N ARG A 176 12.74 -0.43 26.95
CA ARG A 176 13.04 0.98 26.63
C ARG A 176 13.08 1.27 25.13
N LEU A 177 13.54 0.33 24.30
CA LEU A 177 13.57 0.50 22.85
C LEU A 177 12.14 0.62 22.30
N CYS A 178 11.23 -0.26 22.71
CA CYS A 178 9.83 -0.18 22.29
C CYS A 178 9.16 1.11 22.76
N ARG A 179 9.42 1.56 23.99
CA ARG A 179 8.91 2.85 24.48
C ARG A 179 9.41 4.03 23.62
N LEU A 180 10.70 4.06 23.30
CA LEU A 180 11.31 5.12 22.48
C LEU A 180 10.76 5.11 21.05
N GLN A 181 10.62 3.94 20.43
CA GLN A 181 10.09 3.83 19.07
C GLN A 181 8.58 4.17 19.03
N ALA A 182 7.84 3.92 20.11
CA ALA A 182 6.43 4.28 20.21
C ALA A 182 6.20 5.79 20.20
N GLU A 183 7.16 6.63 20.58
CA GLU A 183 7.04 8.10 20.48
C GLU A 183 6.80 8.58 19.04
N LYS A 184 7.09 7.75 18.03
CA LYS A 184 6.80 8.06 16.62
C LYS A 184 5.30 8.03 16.30
N VAL A 185 4.46 7.41 17.13
CA VAL A 185 3.02 7.20 16.82
C VAL A 185 2.10 7.34 18.03
N HIS A 186 2.50 6.83 19.19
CA HIS A 186 1.69 6.82 20.40
C HIS A 186 1.19 8.21 20.86
N PRO A 187 1.98 9.31 20.81
CA PRO A 187 1.57 10.57 21.44
C PRO A 187 0.22 11.13 21.01
N LEU A 188 -0.13 11.08 19.72
CA LEU A 188 -1.44 11.56 19.24
C LEU A 188 -2.56 10.53 19.38
N LEU A 189 -2.24 9.28 19.72
CA LEU A 189 -3.21 8.22 19.99
C LEU A 189 -3.32 7.88 21.49
N CYS A 190 -2.57 8.59 22.33
CA CYS A 190 -2.51 8.37 23.76
C CYS A 190 -3.72 9.04 24.42
N SER A 191 -4.55 8.27 25.14
CA SER A 191 -5.70 8.80 25.91
C SER A 191 -5.30 9.91 26.89
N ALA A 192 -4.08 9.86 27.43
CA ALA A 192 -3.59 10.89 28.35
C ALA A 192 -3.16 12.18 27.63
N ARG A 193 -2.39 12.06 26.54
CA ARG A 193 -1.83 13.21 25.79
C ARG A 193 -2.82 13.81 24.79
N ASN A 194 -3.64 12.98 24.13
CA ASN A 194 -4.65 13.36 23.16
C ASN A 194 -5.96 12.56 23.34
N PRO A 195 -6.78 12.88 24.36
CA PRO A 195 -8.04 12.18 24.62
C PRO A 195 -9.06 12.28 23.47
N ALA A 196 -8.94 13.28 22.59
CA ALA A 196 -9.81 13.42 21.43
C ALA A 196 -9.66 12.28 20.40
N SER A 197 -8.57 11.50 20.48
CA SER A 197 -8.38 10.29 19.66
C SER A 197 -9.20 9.09 20.10
N VAL A 198 -9.64 9.04 21.38
CA VAL A 198 -10.31 7.87 21.97
C VAL A 198 -11.59 7.49 21.23
N PRO A 199 -12.51 8.43 20.88
CA PRO A 199 -13.72 8.08 20.14
C PRO A 199 -13.46 7.50 18.75
N LEU A 200 -12.42 7.95 18.06
CA LEU A 200 -12.01 7.41 16.75
C LEU A 200 -11.54 5.96 16.89
N LEU A 201 -10.68 5.69 17.87
CA LEU A 201 -10.14 4.35 18.11
C LEU A 201 -11.22 3.38 18.57
N ALA A 202 -12.14 3.83 19.45
CA ALA A 202 -13.31 3.05 19.85
C ALA A 202 -14.20 2.72 18.63
N PHE A 203 -14.49 3.70 17.77
CA PHE A 203 -15.27 3.48 16.56
C PHE A 203 -14.60 2.47 15.60
N ALA A 204 -13.28 2.57 15.42
CA ALA A 204 -12.54 1.62 14.61
C ALA A 204 -12.61 0.21 15.19
N ARG A 205 -12.50 0.05 16.52
CA ARG A 205 -12.60 -1.22 17.22
C ARG A 205 -14.00 -1.84 17.14
N ASP A 206 -15.03 -1.04 17.37
CA ASP A 206 -16.43 -1.48 17.35
C ASP A 206 -16.87 -1.93 15.95
N ALA A 207 -16.45 -1.19 14.92
CA ALA A 207 -16.67 -1.54 13.52
C ALA A 207 -15.69 -2.62 12.99
N GLN A 208 -14.73 -3.07 13.81
CA GLN A 208 -13.62 -3.92 13.41
C GLN A 208 -12.89 -3.45 12.14
N TRP A 209 -12.78 -2.13 11.96
CA TRP A 209 -12.29 -1.52 10.73
C TRP A 209 -10.77 -1.29 10.75
N MET A 210 -10.02 -2.31 10.31
CA MET A 210 -8.55 -2.32 10.36
C MET A 210 -7.91 -1.14 9.61
N ALA A 211 -8.43 -0.82 8.42
CA ALA A 211 -7.90 0.29 7.61
C ALA A 211 -8.05 1.66 8.30
N LEU A 212 -9.12 1.87 9.07
CA LEU A 212 -9.30 3.10 9.84
C LEU A 212 -8.30 3.19 10.99
N HIS A 213 -8.07 2.08 11.69
CA HIS A 213 -7.05 2.02 12.75
C HIS A 213 -5.65 2.27 12.18
N ALA A 214 -5.27 1.60 11.09
CA ALA A 214 -4.00 1.82 10.41
C ALA A 214 -3.84 3.26 9.92
N LEU A 215 -4.92 3.88 9.42
CA LEU A 215 -4.90 5.27 8.99
C LEU A 215 -4.65 6.21 10.18
N ALA A 216 -5.26 5.96 11.34
CA ALA A 216 -4.99 6.72 12.55
C ALA A 216 -3.52 6.60 13.00
N GLN A 217 -2.95 5.40 12.94
CA GLN A 217 -1.53 5.14 13.22
C GLN A 217 -0.62 5.90 12.23
N CYS A 218 -0.88 5.77 10.93
CA CYS A 218 -0.11 6.46 9.88
C CYS A 218 -0.21 7.98 9.99
N THR A 219 -1.40 8.50 10.27
CA THR A 219 -1.65 9.94 10.45
C THR A 219 -0.88 10.48 11.63
N SER A 220 -0.97 9.79 12.77
CA SER A 220 -0.23 10.18 13.96
C SER A 220 1.27 10.27 13.67
N ARG A 221 1.80 9.26 12.97
CA ARG A 221 3.21 9.23 12.56
C ARG A 221 3.62 10.42 11.72
N LEU A 222 2.90 10.69 10.63
CA LEU A 222 3.18 11.80 9.72
C LEU A 222 3.08 13.17 10.41
N LEU A 223 2.05 13.36 11.24
CA LEU A 223 1.89 14.60 11.98
C LEU A 223 3.03 14.79 12.98
N LEU A 224 3.45 13.76 13.70
CA LEU A 224 4.57 13.85 14.66
C LEU A 224 5.93 14.05 13.96
N VAL A 225 6.18 13.37 12.84
CA VAL A 225 7.44 13.57 12.10
C VAL A 225 7.50 14.95 11.44
N SER A 226 6.36 15.54 11.06
CA SER A 226 6.31 16.94 10.57
C SER A 226 6.76 17.97 11.63
N GLN A 227 6.79 17.58 12.91
CA GLN A 227 7.28 18.42 14.00
C GLN A 227 8.82 18.38 14.14
N GLN A 228 9.49 17.49 13.41
CA GLN A 228 10.95 17.31 13.41
C GLN A 228 11.61 18.19 12.34
N ASP A 229 12.75 17.76 11.79
CA ASP A 229 13.40 18.40 10.64
C ASP A 229 12.82 17.91 9.30
N ALA A 230 13.02 18.71 8.26
CA ALA A 230 12.46 18.44 6.93
C ALA A 230 12.99 17.15 6.30
N ALA A 231 14.27 16.82 6.47
CA ALA A 231 14.84 15.62 5.88
C ALA A 231 14.22 14.34 6.48
N THR A 232 14.02 14.32 7.81
CA THR A 232 13.32 13.20 8.46
C THR A 232 11.85 13.11 8.03
N PHE A 233 11.18 14.25 7.88
CA PHE A 233 9.81 14.29 7.35
C PHE A 233 9.72 13.72 5.93
N ASP A 234 10.56 14.19 5.01
CA ASP A 234 10.56 13.78 3.60
C ASP A 234 10.77 12.26 3.46
N LEU A 235 11.68 11.67 4.24
CA LEU A 235 11.92 10.22 4.25
C LEU A 235 10.68 9.40 4.66
N GLU A 236 9.90 9.85 5.65
CA GLU A 236 8.68 9.13 6.05
C GLU A 236 7.50 9.45 5.15
N TRP A 237 7.46 10.67 4.61
CA TRP A 237 6.46 11.11 3.66
C TRP A 237 6.54 10.35 2.34
N ASP A 238 7.73 10.16 1.79
CA ASP A 238 7.99 9.38 0.57
C ASP A 238 7.53 7.93 0.70
N VAL A 239 7.66 7.33 1.89
CA VAL A 239 7.13 5.99 2.16
C VAL A 239 5.62 5.98 1.92
N VAL A 240 4.88 6.90 2.53
CA VAL A 240 3.41 6.92 2.44
C VAL A 240 2.94 7.32 1.04
N GLN A 241 3.63 8.24 0.37
CA GLN A 241 3.35 8.62 -1.02
C GLN A 241 3.66 7.49 -2.01
N GLY A 242 4.60 6.61 -1.67
CA GLY A 242 4.96 5.46 -2.48
C GLY A 242 3.97 4.30 -2.39
N LEU A 243 3.07 4.27 -1.41
CA LEU A 243 2.12 3.15 -1.25
C LEU A 243 1.10 3.11 -2.39
N ALA A 244 0.58 1.91 -2.68
CA ALA A 244 -0.51 1.77 -3.63
C ALA A 244 -1.77 2.46 -3.09
N GLU A 245 -2.47 3.20 -3.93
CA GLU A 245 -3.64 3.98 -3.55
C GLU A 245 -4.79 3.76 -4.51
N LEU A 246 -5.93 3.37 -3.93
CA LEU A 246 -7.23 3.34 -4.60
C LEU A 246 -8.29 3.77 -3.58
N GLY A 247 -8.96 4.90 -3.81
CA GLY A 247 -9.92 5.44 -2.85
C GLY A 247 -11.12 4.53 -2.60
N MET A 248 -11.80 4.75 -1.48
CA MET A 248 -12.93 3.91 -1.07
C MET A 248 -14.10 3.93 -2.08
N GLU A 249 -14.33 5.04 -2.78
CA GLU A 249 -15.37 5.12 -3.82
C GLU A 249 -14.98 4.29 -5.05
N GLU A 250 -13.72 4.35 -5.49
CA GLU A 250 -13.20 3.56 -6.59
C GLU A 250 -13.20 2.06 -6.25
N ARG A 251 -12.81 1.69 -5.02
CA ARG A 251 -12.89 0.30 -4.53
C ARG A 251 -14.33 -0.21 -4.53
N ALA A 252 -15.29 0.61 -4.11
CA ALA A 252 -16.70 0.24 -4.15
C ALA A 252 -17.20 0.00 -5.58
N GLN A 253 -16.70 0.75 -6.57
CA GLN A 253 -17.01 0.50 -7.98
C GLN A 253 -16.52 -0.89 -8.43
N CYS A 254 -15.33 -1.32 -7.99
CA CYS A 254 -14.80 -2.67 -8.26
C CYS A 254 -15.60 -3.81 -7.59
N LEU A 255 -16.51 -3.47 -6.67
CA LEU A 255 -17.37 -4.41 -5.95
C LEU A 255 -18.84 -4.34 -6.39
N ARG A 256 -19.19 -3.45 -7.33
CA ARG A 256 -20.57 -3.23 -7.77
C ARG A 256 -21.22 -4.51 -8.31
N GLU A 257 -20.47 -5.30 -9.08
CA GLU A 257 -20.95 -6.59 -9.62
C GLU A 257 -21.23 -7.64 -8.53
N GLN A 258 -20.72 -7.43 -7.31
CA GLN A 258 -21.00 -8.28 -6.15
C GLN A 258 -22.23 -7.82 -5.34
N GLY A 259 -22.90 -6.73 -5.75
CA GLY A 259 -24.06 -6.18 -5.05
C GLY A 259 -23.73 -5.53 -3.70
N LEU A 260 -22.45 -5.18 -3.45
CA LEU A 260 -22.01 -4.56 -2.21
C LEU A 260 -22.11 -3.04 -2.33
N GLU A 261 -23.00 -2.44 -1.54
CA GLU A 261 -23.14 -1.00 -1.44
C GLU A 261 -22.11 -0.39 -0.47
N PRO A 262 -21.48 0.74 -0.82
CA PRO A 262 -20.53 1.40 0.06
C PRO A 262 -21.21 2.04 1.27
N ASP A 263 -20.62 1.83 2.45
CA ASP A 263 -21.09 2.39 3.71
C ASP A 263 -20.63 3.85 3.91
N ARG A 264 -21.15 4.73 3.06
CA ARG A 264 -20.81 6.16 3.07
C ARG A 264 -21.19 6.84 4.39
N LYS A 265 -22.15 6.30 5.14
CA LYS A 265 -22.56 6.83 6.45
C LYS A 265 -21.44 6.63 7.46
N ASN A 266 -20.91 5.41 7.57
CA ASN A 266 -19.79 5.15 8.46
C ASN A 266 -18.51 5.86 8.01
N TRP A 267 -18.29 6.06 6.70
CA TRP A 267 -17.14 6.82 6.21
C TRP A 267 -17.18 8.29 6.67
N ARG A 268 -18.34 8.96 6.54
CA ARG A 268 -18.51 10.33 7.03
C ARG A 268 -18.35 10.41 8.54
N ARG A 269 -18.95 9.46 9.27
CA ARG A 269 -18.83 9.43 10.72
C ARG A 269 -17.38 9.25 11.18
N ALA A 270 -16.64 8.34 10.55
CA ALA A 270 -15.22 8.13 10.82
C ALA A 270 -14.40 9.39 10.54
N PHE A 271 -14.70 10.10 9.44
CA PHE A 271 -14.01 11.35 9.10
C PHE A 271 -14.24 12.46 10.13
N GLU A 272 -15.46 12.61 10.65
CA GLU A 272 -15.74 13.57 11.74
C GLU A 272 -14.92 13.27 12.99
N LEU A 273 -14.86 11.99 13.40
CA LEU A 273 -14.06 11.55 14.55
C LEU A 273 -12.56 11.72 14.28
N TYR A 274 -12.14 11.51 13.04
CA TYR A 274 -10.76 11.69 12.59
C TYR A 274 -10.32 13.16 12.67
N LEU A 275 -11.15 14.09 12.21
CA LEU A 275 -10.89 15.53 12.36
C LEU A 275 -10.85 15.93 13.84
N GLN A 276 -11.75 15.40 14.67
CA GLN A 276 -11.72 15.66 16.11
C GLN A 276 -10.43 15.17 16.77
N ALA A 277 -9.93 14.01 16.35
CA ALA A 277 -8.71 13.43 16.90
C ALA A 277 -7.45 14.24 16.56
N PHE A 278 -7.36 14.77 15.33
CA PHE A 278 -6.09 15.25 14.77
C PHE A 278 -6.04 16.72 14.36
N LYS A 279 -7.18 17.41 14.29
CA LYS A 279 -7.25 18.78 13.77
C LYS A 279 -8.09 19.72 14.64
N GLU A 280 -9.34 19.34 14.91
CA GLU A 280 -10.36 20.20 15.51
C GLU A 280 -11.05 19.50 16.69
N PRO A 281 -10.36 19.28 17.83
CA PRO A 281 -10.99 18.71 19.02
C PRO A 281 -12.14 19.58 19.53
N ARG A 282 -13.14 18.93 20.14
CA ARG A 282 -14.41 19.59 20.51
C ARG A 282 -14.26 20.57 21.66
N THR A 283 -13.44 20.25 22.65
CA THR A 283 -13.33 21.05 23.87
C THR A 283 -12.04 21.89 23.90
N PRO A 284 -12.03 23.06 24.55
CA PRO A 284 -10.80 23.86 24.72
C PRO A 284 -9.68 23.11 25.43
N ALA A 285 -10.02 22.20 26.35
CA ALA A 285 -9.05 21.37 27.06
C ALA A 285 -8.35 20.38 26.12
N GLU A 286 -9.10 19.73 25.23
CA GLU A 286 -8.55 18.82 24.21
C GLU A 286 -7.75 19.58 23.15
N GLN A 287 -8.21 20.76 22.72
CA GLN A 287 -7.48 21.63 21.79
C GLN A 287 -6.10 21.99 22.36
N LYS A 288 -6.04 22.38 23.64
CA LYS A 288 -4.77 22.66 24.34
C LYS A 288 -3.87 21.43 24.42
N LYS A 289 -4.43 20.23 24.60
CA LYS A 289 -3.68 18.96 24.63
C LYS A 289 -3.11 18.60 23.26
N LEU A 290 -3.90 18.73 22.19
CA LEU A 290 -3.44 18.50 20.82
C LEU A 290 -2.32 19.50 20.44
N ALA A 291 -2.49 20.78 20.76
CA ALA A 291 -1.49 21.82 20.50
C ALA A 291 -0.15 21.59 21.23
N ARG A 292 -0.15 20.86 22.36
CA ARG A 292 1.10 20.45 23.04
C ARG A 292 1.84 19.35 22.28
N CYS A 293 1.14 18.52 21.52
CA CYS A 293 1.72 17.49 20.68
C CYS A 293 2.20 18.07 19.33
N LEU A 294 1.45 19.02 18.77
CA LEU A 294 1.72 19.67 17.48
C LEU A 294 2.05 21.14 17.67
N LYS A 295 3.32 21.42 18.01
CA LYS A 295 3.80 22.77 18.36
C LYS A 295 4.09 23.64 17.13
N LYS A 296 4.52 23.03 16.04
CA LYS A 296 4.81 23.68 14.76
C LYS A 296 3.58 23.59 13.85
N PRO A 297 3.33 24.60 12.99
CA PRO A 297 2.31 24.50 11.96
C PRO A 297 2.53 23.27 11.08
N ILE A 298 1.43 22.59 10.73
CA ILE A 298 1.45 21.43 9.84
C ILE A 298 1.65 21.94 8.39
N PRO A 299 2.58 21.36 7.60
CA PRO A 299 2.77 21.75 6.20
C PRO A 299 1.46 21.70 5.40
N GLU A 300 1.23 22.67 4.49
CA GLU A 300 -0.03 22.78 3.75
C GLU A 300 -0.34 21.52 2.92
N GLU A 301 0.68 20.93 2.29
CA GLU A 301 0.53 19.69 1.53
C GLU A 301 0.06 18.53 2.41
N LEU A 302 0.62 18.42 3.62
CA LEU A 302 0.22 17.41 4.59
C LEU A 302 -1.21 17.67 5.09
N GLN A 303 -1.62 18.92 5.29
CA GLN A 303 -3.00 19.26 5.65
C GLN A 303 -3.99 18.80 4.58
N LYS A 304 -3.74 19.09 3.30
CA LYS A 304 -4.60 18.66 2.18
C LYS A 304 -4.66 17.15 2.05
N PHE A 305 -3.51 16.48 2.21
CA PHE A 305 -3.40 15.03 2.15
C PHE A 305 -4.08 14.30 3.31
N THR A 306 -4.28 14.97 4.44
CA THR A 306 -4.76 14.34 5.68
C THR A 306 -6.20 14.72 5.99
N PHE A 307 -6.58 16.00 5.83
CA PHE A 307 -7.80 16.56 6.41
C PHE A 307 -8.89 16.92 5.40
N GLU A 308 -8.72 16.62 4.12
CA GLU A 308 -9.82 16.67 3.15
C GLU A 308 -10.56 15.33 3.10
N TYR A 309 -11.88 15.36 2.95
CA TYR A 309 -12.70 14.13 2.95
C TYR A 309 -12.26 13.14 1.87
N GLN A 310 -11.96 13.62 0.66
CA GLN A 310 -11.48 12.76 -0.42
C GLN A 310 -10.07 12.20 -0.14
N ALA A 311 -9.22 12.97 0.52
CA ALA A 311 -7.90 12.50 0.92
C ALA A 311 -7.99 11.45 2.04
N PHE A 312 -8.94 11.59 2.97
CA PHE A 312 -9.26 10.58 3.97
C PHE A 312 -9.74 9.26 3.34
N LEU A 313 -10.66 9.31 2.36
CA LEU A 313 -11.10 8.10 1.64
C LEU A 313 -9.95 7.44 0.87
N ARG A 314 -9.06 8.22 0.26
CA ARG A 314 -7.83 7.70 -0.36
C ARG A 314 -6.89 7.08 0.66
N GLY A 315 -6.74 7.72 1.83
CA GLY A 315 -5.96 7.21 2.95
C GLY A 315 -6.47 5.85 3.45
N LEU A 316 -7.79 5.69 3.61
CA LEU A 316 -8.41 4.41 3.97
C LEU A 316 -8.12 3.33 2.93
N GLY A 317 -8.32 3.65 1.65
CA GLY A 317 -8.03 2.74 0.56
C GLY A 317 -6.57 2.33 0.46
N ARG A 318 -5.64 3.27 0.70
CA ARG A 318 -4.20 3.03 0.80
C ARG A 318 -3.88 2.05 1.92
N MET A 319 -4.47 2.20 3.10
CA MET A 319 -4.27 1.23 4.18
C MET A 319 -4.79 -0.16 3.78
N SER A 320 -5.99 -0.23 3.19
CA SER A 320 -6.58 -1.50 2.73
C SER A 320 -5.75 -2.24 1.69
N LEU A 321 -4.91 -1.55 0.90
CA LEU A 321 -4.08 -2.15 -0.14
C LEU A 321 -2.66 -2.55 0.31
N ASN A 322 -2.16 -2.02 1.43
CA ASN A 322 -0.73 -2.16 1.76
C ASN A 322 -0.47 -2.84 3.10
N LEU A 323 -1.51 -3.12 3.89
CA LEU A 323 -1.37 -3.87 5.13
C LEU A 323 -1.08 -5.35 4.84
N GLU A 324 -0.12 -5.89 5.57
CA GLU A 324 0.06 -7.33 5.73
C GLU A 324 -1.10 -7.91 6.57
N ALA A 325 -1.34 -9.23 6.47
CA ALA A 325 -2.50 -9.90 7.06
C ALA A 325 -2.67 -9.67 8.58
N HIS A 326 -1.59 -9.47 9.33
CA HIS A 326 -1.62 -9.18 10.77
C HIS A 326 -1.58 -7.66 11.08
N GLY A 327 -1.85 -6.83 10.07
CA GLY A 327 -2.10 -5.39 10.19
C GLY A 327 -0.85 -4.53 10.35
N GLY A 328 0.33 -5.08 10.02
CA GLY A 328 1.55 -4.31 9.86
C GLY A 328 1.62 -3.66 8.47
N LEU A 329 2.04 -2.40 8.42
CA LEU A 329 2.47 -1.75 7.17
C LEU A 329 3.99 -1.71 7.16
N TYR A 330 4.62 -2.09 6.06
CA TYR A 330 6.07 -2.26 5.95
C TYR A 330 6.60 -1.52 4.72
N ARG A 331 7.83 -1.00 4.78
CA ARG A 331 8.40 -0.17 3.71
C ARG A 331 8.76 -1.00 2.49
N LEU A 332 9.41 -2.14 2.67
CA LEU A 332 9.84 -2.99 1.56
C LEU A 332 8.73 -3.98 1.19
N HIS A 333 8.13 -4.65 2.16
CA HIS A 333 7.06 -5.63 1.90
C HIS A 333 5.86 -5.05 1.14
N SER A 334 5.51 -3.76 1.28
CA SER A 334 4.41 -3.14 0.51
C SER A 334 4.65 -3.07 -1.00
N HIS A 335 5.81 -3.49 -1.50
CA HIS A 335 6.13 -3.59 -2.93
C HIS A 335 5.84 -4.99 -3.50
N LEU A 336 5.49 -5.98 -2.69
CA LEU A 336 5.29 -7.36 -3.16
C LEU A 336 3.95 -7.50 -3.85
N ASN A 337 3.94 -8.06 -5.06
CA ASN A 337 2.75 -8.31 -5.85
C ASN A 337 2.08 -9.65 -5.54
N HIS A 338 0.85 -9.81 -6.04
CA HIS A 338 0.04 -11.02 -5.88
C HIS A 338 0.35 -12.12 -6.90
N SER A 339 0.37 -13.37 -6.41
CA SER A 339 0.11 -14.59 -7.18
C SER A 339 -0.76 -15.57 -6.38
N CYS A 340 -1.58 -16.37 -7.08
CA CYS A 340 -2.28 -17.52 -6.47
C CYS A 340 -1.35 -18.71 -6.23
N THR A 341 -0.13 -18.65 -6.77
CA THR A 341 1.02 -19.54 -6.51
C THR A 341 2.19 -18.70 -5.98
N PRO A 342 2.13 -18.25 -4.71
CA PRO A 342 3.18 -17.39 -4.17
C PRO A 342 4.50 -18.15 -4.00
N ASN A 343 5.60 -17.49 -4.37
CA ASN A 343 6.95 -18.04 -4.33
C ASN A 343 7.77 -17.56 -3.12
N ILE A 344 7.22 -16.65 -2.32
CA ILE A 344 7.75 -16.30 -1.00
C ILE A 344 6.70 -16.51 0.10
N SER A 345 7.18 -16.56 1.34
CA SER A 345 6.37 -16.73 2.54
C SER A 345 6.67 -15.62 3.53
N ILE A 346 5.63 -14.96 4.02
CA ILE A 346 5.71 -14.00 5.13
C ILE A 346 5.40 -14.74 6.44
N ARG A 347 6.27 -14.58 7.44
CA ARG A 347 6.18 -15.28 8.73
C ARG A 347 6.51 -14.37 9.90
N HIS A 348 5.76 -14.51 10.99
CA HIS A 348 6.02 -13.87 12.27
C HIS A 348 6.78 -14.84 13.19
N LEU A 349 8.08 -15.03 12.94
CA LEU A 349 8.89 -16.02 13.67
C LEU A 349 9.35 -15.52 15.05
N ASP A 350 9.45 -14.21 15.25
CA ASP A 350 9.95 -13.59 16.48
C ASP A 350 8.83 -13.41 17.55
N GLN A 351 8.02 -14.45 17.77
CA GLN A 351 6.77 -14.40 18.57
C GLN A 351 6.94 -13.92 20.02
N ARG A 352 8.14 -14.08 20.60
CA ARG A 352 8.42 -13.70 22.00
C ARG A 352 8.89 -12.26 22.16
N THR A 353 9.59 -11.73 21.17
CA THR A 353 10.37 -10.48 21.31
C THR A 353 9.89 -9.38 20.39
N ALA A 354 9.30 -9.73 19.24
CA ALA A 354 8.79 -8.80 18.26
C ALA A 354 7.69 -9.49 17.42
N LEU A 355 6.51 -9.70 18.02
CA LEU A 355 5.40 -10.39 17.35
C LEU A 355 5.05 -9.76 15.99
N SER A 356 5.13 -8.44 15.88
CA SER A 356 4.84 -7.73 14.64
C SER A 356 5.98 -7.71 13.61
N ARG A 357 7.14 -8.32 13.88
CA ARG A 357 8.23 -8.39 12.89
C ARG A 357 7.94 -9.50 11.88
N ILE A 358 8.10 -9.17 10.60
CA ILE A 358 8.02 -10.17 9.53
C ILE A 358 9.40 -10.74 9.20
N THR A 359 9.41 -12.00 8.82
CA THR A 359 10.52 -12.70 8.17
C THR A 359 10.04 -13.17 6.81
N VAL A 360 10.76 -12.79 5.76
CA VAL A 360 10.44 -13.16 4.38
C VAL A 360 11.33 -14.30 3.94
N ILE A 361 10.71 -15.39 3.47
CA ILE A 361 11.39 -16.66 3.18
C ILE A 361 11.08 -17.09 1.75
N ALA A 362 12.09 -17.51 0.99
CA ALA A 362 11.93 -18.12 -0.33
C ALA A 362 11.24 -19.50 -0.23
N LYS A 363 10.20 -19.74 -1.02
CA LYS A 363 9.50 -21.04 -1.09
C LYS A 363 9.99 -21.93 -2.22
N GLU A 364 10.76 -21.37 -3.13
CA GLU A 364 11.37 -22.00 -4.30
C GLU A 364 12.72 -21.31 -4.59
N ASP A 365 13.48 -21.88 -5.52
CA ASP A 365 14.68 -21.24 -6.04
C ASP A 365 14.29 -20.07 -6.96
N PHE A 366 15.07 -18.98 -6.93
CA PHE A 366 14.87 -17.84 -7.82
C PHE A 366 16.06 -17.68 -8.76
N GLU A 367 15.76 -17.34 -10.01
CA GLU A 367 16.73 -16.81 -10.96
C GLU A 367 16.79 -15.28 -10.87
N ILE A 368 17.90 -14.70 -11.33
CA ILE A 368 18.08 -13.24 -11.45
C ILE A 368 16.92 -12.64 -12.29
N GLY A 369 16.29 -11.60 -11.75
CA GLY A 369 15.19 -10.89 -12.38
C GLY A 369 13.80 -11.51 -12.16
N GLN A 370 13.71 -12.69 -11.53
CA GLN A 370 12.43 -13.30 -11.16
C GLN A 370 11.74 -12.49 -10.07
N GLU A 371 10.43 -12.29 -10.23
CA GLU A 371 9.62 -11.48 -9.31
C GLU A 371 9.25 -12.26 -8.04
N LEU A 372 9.31 -11.56 -6.90
CA LEU A 372 8.88 -12.06 -5.61
C LEU A 372 7.39 -11.76 -5.42
N LEU A 373 6.62 -12.80 -5.15
CA LEU A 373 5.16 -12.80 -5.16
C LEU A 373 4.60 -13.41 -3.87
N ILE A 374 3.72 -12.65 -3.21
CA ILE A 374 2.90 -13.12 -2.08
C ILE A 374 1.48 -13.44 -2.55
N THR A 375 0.62 -13.85 -1.64
CA THR A 375 -0.79 -14.05 -1.93
C THR A 375 -1.63 -13.10 -1.07
N TYR A 376 -2.58 -12.41 -1.68
CA TYR A 376 -3.46 -11.42 -1.03
C TYR A 376 -4.79 -12.04 -0.61
N THR A 377 -5.00 -13.31 -0.97
CA THR A 377 -6.23 -14.06 -0.73
C THR A 377 -5.85 -15.49 -0.37
N ASN A 378 -6.79 -16.26 0.16
CA ASN A 378 -6.53 -17.66 0.47
C ASN A 378 -6.30 -18.46 -0.83
N PRO A 379 -5.08 -19.01 -1.07
CA PRO A 379 -4.78 -19.76 -2.29
C PRO A 379 -5.52 -21.10 -2.36
N LYS A 380 -6.09 -21.59 -1.24
CA LYS A 380 -6.89 -22.82 -1.22
C LYS A 380 -8.33 -22.63 -1.73
N SER A 381 -8.78 -21.40 -1.95
CA SER A 381 -10.12 -21.13 -2.46
C SER A 381 -10.23 -21.35 -3.98
N SER A 382 -11.46 -21.50 -4.49
CA SER A 382 -11.74 -21.70 -5.92
C SER A 382 -11.29 -20.50 -6.78
N LEU A 383 -11.11 -20.69 -8.10
CA LEU A 383 -10.78 -19.62 -9.04
C LEU A 383 -11.73 -18.42 -8.89
N ARG A 384 -13.04 -18.70 -8.87
CA ARG A 384 -14.11 -17.71 -8.71
C ARG A 384 -13.98 -16.94 -7.41
N ASP A 385 -13.75 -17.63 -6.29
CA ASP A 385 -13.60 -16.98 -4.99
C ASP A 385 -12.34 -16.12 -4.89
N ARG A 386 -11.21 -16.60 -5.45
CA ARG A 386 -9.97 -15.83 -5.48
C ARG A 386 -10.15 -14.56 -6.30
N ARG A 387 -10.65 -14.65 -7.53
CA ARG A 387 -10.91 -13.46 -8.38
C ARG A 387 -11.94 -12.51 -7.79
N ARG A 388 -13.00 -13.03 -7.16
CA ARG A 388 -13.99 -12.21 -6.46
C ARG A 388 -13.35 -11.41 -5.31
N ARG A 389 -12.56 -12.05 -4.46
CA ARG A 389 -11.86 -11.36 -3.36
C ARG A 389 -10.81 -10.37 -3.85
N LEU A 390 -10.13 -10.67 -4.95
CA LEU A 390 -9.11 -9.78 -5.51
C LEU A 390 -9.70 -8.57 -6.23
N SER A 391 -11.01 -8.52 -6.52
CA SER A 391 -11.59 -7.40 -7.27
C SER A 391 -11.46 -6.08 -6.52
N GLU A 392 -11.53 -6.08 -5.18
CA GLU A 392 -11.34 -4.88 -4.35
C GLU A 392 -9.94 -4.26 -4.45
N TRP A 393 -8.96 -5.01 -4.98
CA TRP A 393 -7.60 -4.53 -5.19
C TRP A 393 -7.46 -3.71 -6.46
N GLY A 394 -8.45 -3.72 -7.35
CA GLY A 394 -8.52 -2.86 -8.52
C GLY A 394 -7.54 -3.18 -9.65
N PHE A 395 -6.76 -4.27 -9.60
CA PHE A 395 -5.89 -4.67 -10.73
C PHE A 395 -6.59 -5.58 -11.76
N GLY A 396 -7.90 -5.79 -11.62
CA GLY A 396 -8.70 -6.67 -12.47
C GLY A 396 -8.57 -8.15 -12.11
N PRO A 397 -9.08 -9.07 -12.96
CA PRO A 397 -9.01 -10.50 -12.70
C PRO A 397 -7.55 -10.99 -12.70
N CYS A 398 -7.18 -11.77 -11.68
CA CYS A 398 -5.85 -12.36 -11.61
C CYS A 398 -5.56 -13.24 -12.84
N ARG A 399 -4.42 -12.97 -13.49
CA ARG A 399 -3.88 -13.67 -14.67
C ARG A 399 -2.59 -14.44 -14.39
N CYS A 400 -2.33 -14.80 -13.12
CA CYS A 400 -1.23 -15.71 -12.81
C CYS A 400 -1.42 -17.07 -13.51
N GLU A 401 -0.33 -17.80 -13.73
CA GLU A 401 -0.32 -19.09 -14.44
C GLU A 401 -1.44 -20.02 -13.96
N ARG A 402 -1.54 -20.25 -12.65
CA ARG A 402 -2.60 -21.08 -12.06
C ARG A 402 -4.02 -20.62 -12.42
N CYS A 403 -4.28 -19.31 -12.37
CA CYS A 403 -5.61 -18.79 -12.71
C CYS A 403 -5.93 -18.94 -14.20
N VAL A 404 -4.93 -18.83 -15.08
CA VAL A 404 -5.11 -19.01 -16.52
C VAL A 404 -5.33 -20.49 -16.85
N THR A 405 -4.61 -21.40 -16.19
CA THR A 405 -4.80 -22.85 -16.35
C THR A 405 -6.19 -23.29 -15.85
N GLU A 406 -6.57 -22.91 -14.63
CA GLU A 406 -7.90 -23.26 -14.07
C GLU A 406 -9.06 -22.69 -14.92
N GLU A 407 -8.90 -21.52 -15.54
CA GLU A 407 -9.90 -20.92 -16.45
C GLU A 407 -10.08 -21.75 -17.73
N LYS A 408 -8.98 -22.22 -18.33
CA LYS A 408 -9.04 -23.10 -19.51
C LYS A 408 -9.66 -24.45 -19.21
N GLU A 409 -9.34 -25.03 -18.05
CA GLU A 409 -9.91 -26.32 -17.59
C GLU A 409 -11.42 -26.23 -17.31
N SER A 410 -11.89 -25.08 -16.81
CA SER A 410 -13.34 -24.87 -16.65
C SER A 410 -14.07 -24.76 -17.99
N ASP A 411 -13.48 -24.08 -18.97
CA ASP A 411 -14.08 -23.92 -20.31
C ASP A 411 -14.14 -25.26 -21.05
N SER A 412 -13.10 -26.11 -20.93
CA SER A 412 -13.09 -27.45 -21.54
C SER A 412 -14.12 -28.41 -20.93
N ASN A 413 -14.32 -28.37 -19.60
CA ASN A 413 -15.35 -29.19 -18.94
C ASN A 413 -16.77 -28.78 -19.35
N THR A 414 -16.99 -27.48 -19.60
CA THR A 414 -18.30 -26.99 -20.04
C THR A 414 -18.61 -27.47 -21.46
N GLN A 415 -17.60 -27.47 -22.33
CA GLN A 415 -17.67 -28.02 -23.69
C GLN A 415 -17.95 -29.53 -23.69
N GLU A 416 -17.26 -30.32 -22.85
CA GLU A 416 -17.52 -31.77 -22.72
C GLU A 416 -18.93 -32.06 -22.17
N THR A 417 -19.43 -31.26 -21.21
CA THR A 417 -20.79 -31.43 -20.71
C THR A 417 -21.85 -31.06 -21.73
N ASP A 418 -21.65 -30.00 -22.51
CA ASP A 418 -22.58 -29.58 -23.56
C ASP A 418 -22.58 -30.61 -24.71
N ASP A 419 -21.41 -31.13 -25.10
CA ASP A 419 -21.28 -32.20 -26.10
C ASP A 419 -21.95 -33.51 -25.63
N LEU A 420 -21.82 -33.86 -24.34
CA LEU A 420 -22.52 -35.03 -23.76
C LEU A 420 -24.03 -34.83 -23.68
N VAL A 421 -24.49 -33.62 -23.34
CA VAL A 421 -25.92 -33.27 -23.31
C VAL A 421 -26.51 -33.31 -24.72
N ASP A 422 -25.80 -32.83 -25.73
CA ASP A 422 -26.24 -32.86 -27.12
C ASP A 422 -26.22 -34.29 -27.69
N GLN A 423 -25.22 -35.11 -27.33
CA GLN A 423 -25.23 -36.55 -27.64
C GLN A 423 -26.39 -37.31 -26.97
N LEU A 424 -26.71 -36.97 -25.71
CA LEU A 424 -27.86 -37.55 -24.99
C LEU A 424 -29.20 -37.14 -25.60
N LYS A 425 -29.37 -35.87 -26.00
CA LYS A 425 -30.57 -35.39 -26.70
C LYS A 425 -30.74 -36.07 -28.06
N ALA A 426 -29.65 -36.21 -28.82
CA ALA A 426 -29.64 -36.90 -30.10
C ALA A 426 -29.98 -38.40 -29.95
N GLY A 427 -29.48 -39.06 -28.90
CA GLY A 427 -29.78 -40.47 -28.61
C GLY A 427 -31.20 -40.73 -28.09
N LEU A 428 -31.83 -39.74 -27.46
CA LEU A 428 -33.19 -39.85 -26.91
C LEU A 428 -34.29 -39.33 -27.86
N GLY A 429 -33.93 -38.83 -29.06
CA GLY A 429 -34.88 -38.38 -30.07
C GLY A 429 -35.70 -37.14 -29.67
N VAL A 430 -35.23 -36.37 -28.70
CA VAL A 430 -35.87 -35.13 -28.25
C VAL A 430 -35.11 -33.97 -28.87
N LEU A 431 -35.57 -33.52 -30.05
CA LEU A 431 -35.19 -32.24 -30.63
C LEU A 431 -36.07 -31.12 -30.09
#